data_AF-A0A841G3P3-F1
#
_entry.id   AF-A0A841G3P3-F1
#
_cell.length_a   1.000
_cell.length_b   1.000
_cell.length_c   1.000
_cell.angle_alpha   90.00
_cell.angle_beta   90.00
_cell.angle_gamma   90.00
#
_symmetry.space_group_name_H-M   'P 1'
#
loop_
_entity.id
_entity.type
_entity.pdbx_description
1 polymer ?
#
loop_
_entity_poly.entity_id
_entity_poly.type
_entity_poly.pdbx_seq_one_letter_code
_entity_poly.pdbx_strand_id
1 'polypeptide(L)'
;MTIEDQWICHRWRGHGDVLNKATDADRRNPLTNLPPLITSEWLNKPRELRAKTCATADDAVAWLETEVNAVSPQIKEPGAWSRFTTSIEDFRDRLTAFRPVTVSYWLVDNTRLDLNVTPSRWREPEAPPS
;
A
#
# COMPACT_ATOMS: atom_id res chain seq x y z
N MET A 1 18.53 14.34 -4.26
CA MET A 1 17.23 13.83 -3.81
C MET A 1 17.41 12.35 -3.56
N THR A 2 17.50 11.94 -2.30
CA THR A 2 17.61 10.52 -1.92
C THR A 2 16.22 9.89 -2.03
N ILE A 3 16.16 8.55 -2.15
CA ILE A 3 14.89 7.80 -2.15
C ILE A 3 14.05 8.09 -0.89
N GLU A 4 14.69 8.56 0.18
CA GLU A 4 14.09 8.93 1.47
C GLU A 4 13.15 10.15 1.38
N ASP A 5 13.21 10.94 0.30
CA ASP A 5 12.33 12.08 0.05
C ASP A 5 11.18 11.76 -0.92
N GLN A 6 11.03 10.50 -1.34
CA GLN A 6 10.06 10.09 -2.36
C GLN A 6 8.96 9.20 -1.79
N TRP A 7 7.77 9.37 -2.34
CA TRP A 7 6.60 8.55 -2.04
C TRP A 7 6.54 7.42 -3.06
N ILE A 8 6.77 6.18 -2.63
CA ILE A 8 6.74 5.02 -3.52
C ILE A 8 5.35 4.38 -3.44
N CYS A 9 4.60 4.53 -4.52
CA CYS A 9 3.26 3.99 -4.66
C CYS A 9 3.33 2.58 -5.27
N HIS A 10 2.88 1.59 -4.52
CA HIS A 10 2.81 0.21 -4.97
C HIS A 10 1.39 -0.19 -5.33
N ARG A 11 1.27 -1.07 -6.32
CA ARG A 11 0.00 -1.61 -6.79
C ARG A 11 0.09 -3.11 -6.97
N TRP A 12 -0.90 -3.82 -6.45
CA TRP A 12 -1.18 -5.19 -6.86
C TRP A 12 -2.64 -5.38 -7.26
N ARG A 13 -2.87 -6.22 -8.25
CA ARG A 13 -4.21 -6.66 -8.67
C ARG A 13 -4.14 -8.15 -8.95
N GLY A 14 -5.10 -8.92 -8.44
CA GLY A 14 -5.12 -10.36 -8.68
C GLY A 14 -6.32 -11.06 -8.06
N HIS A 15 -6.28 -12.39 -8.10
CA HIS A 15 -7.35 -13.25 -7.62
C HIS A 15 -7.20 -13.61 -6.14
N GLY A 16 -8.32 -13.69 -5.42
CA GLY A 16 -8.36 -13.99 -3.99
C GLY A 16 -7.85 -15.38 -3.67
N ASP A 17 -8.07 -16.34 -4.57
CA ASP A 17 -7.54 -17.69 -4.45
C ASP A 17 -6.01 -17.74 -4.39
N VAL A 18 -5.34 -16.81 -5.09
CA VAL A 18 -3.87 -16.72 -5.06
C VAL A 18 -3.41 -16.27 -3.68
N LEU A 19 -4.11 -15.32 -3.04
CA LEU A 19 -3.79 -14.87 -1.70
C LEU A 19 -4.16 -15.88 -0.62
N ASN A 20 -5.30 -16.56 -0.77
CA ASN A 20 -5.80 -17.52 0.20
C ASN A 20 -4.90 -18.77 0.28
N LYS A 21 -4.22 -19.11 -0.81
CA LYS A 21 -3.26 -20.22 -0.88
C LYS A 21 -1.83 -19.82 -0.50
N ALA A 22 -1.52 -18.53 -0.51
CA ALA A 22 -0.18 -18.03 -0.19
C ALA A 22 0.06 -17.98 1.31
N THR A 23 1.20 -18.49 1.75
CA THR A 23 1.66 -18.34 3.14
C THR A 23 2.23 -16.94 3.36
N ASP A 24 2.40 -16.55 4.64
CA ASP A 24 3.13 -15.33 4.99
C ASP A 24 4.56 -15.32 4.42
N ALA A 25 5.23 -16.48 4.41
CA ALA A 25 6.56 -16.63 3.81
C ALA A 25 6.55 -16.34 2.30
N ASP A 26 5.56 -16.86 1.57
CA ASP A 26 5.41 -16.58 0.12
C ASP A 26 5.16 -15.10 -0.15
N ARG A 27 4.39 -14.45 0.74
CA ARG A 27 4.05 -13.03 0.66
C ARG A 27 5.21 -12.13 1.06
N ARG A 28 6.16 -12.58 1.87
CA ARG A 28 7.41 -11.86 2.18
C ARG A 28 8.52 -12.06 1.16
N ASN A 29 8.46 -13.13 0.36
CA ASN A 29 9.48 -13.43 -0.63
C ASN A 29 9.65 -12.26 -1.62
N PRO A 30 10.87 -11.68 -1.76
CA PRO A 30 11.13 -10.55 -2.64
C PRO A 30 11.07 -10.90 -4.13
N LEU A 31 10.99 -12.19 -4.47
CA LEU A 31 10.86 -12.66 -5.86
C LEU A 31 9.40 -12.83 -6.29
N THR A 32 8.45 -12.77 -5.36
CA THR A 32 7.02 -12.90 -5.69
C THR A 32 6.37 -11.54 -5.81
N ASN A 33 5.41 -11.43 -6.72
CA ASN A 33 4.55 -10.26 -6.86
C ASN A 33 3.38 -10.28 -5.87
N LEU A 34 3.35 -11.18 -4.89
CA LEU A 34 2.28 -11.23 -3.91
C LEU A 34 2.36 -10.01 -2.98
N PRO A 35 1.23 -9.35 -2.66
CA PRO A 35 1.22 -8.23 -1.73
C PRO A 35 1.58 -8.75 -0.32
N PRO A 36 2.54 -8.14 0.40
CA PRO A 36 2.83 -8.52 1.78
C PRO A 36 1.66 -8.24 2.72
N LEU A 37 1.72 -8.77 3.95
CA LEU A 37 0.78 -8.42 5.01
C LEU A 37 1.13 -7.09 5.69
N ILE A 38 2.41 -6.73 5.69
CA ILE A 38 2.93 -5.52 6.32
C ILE A 38 3.35 -4.52 5.24
N THR A 39 2.94 -3.27 5.41
CA THR A 39 3.12 -2.24 4.38
C THR A 39 4.58 -1.85 4.16
N SER A 40 5.43 -1.90 5.19
CA SER A 40 6.88 -1.64 5.05
C SER A 40 7.59 -2.67 4.15
N GLU A 41 7.07 -3.90 4.05
CA GLU A 41 7.68 -4.99 3.27
C GLU A 41 7.52 -4.79 1.76
N TRP A 42 6.65 -3.88 1.32
CA TRP A 42 6.52 -3.55 -0.11
C TRP A 42 7.81 -3.00 -0.72
N LEU A 43 8.66 -2.35 0.08
CA LEU A 43 9.94 -1.84 -0.41
C LEU A 43 10.89 -2.96 -0.89
N ASN A 44 10.74 -4.16 -0.31
CA ASN A 44 11.50 -5.35 -0.66
C ASN A 44 10.92 -6.10 -1.87
N LYS A 45 9.77 -5.66 -2.39
CA LYS A 45 9.10 -6.31 -3.52
C LYS A 45 9.71 -5.96 -4.87
N PRO A 46 9.46 -6.80 -5.89
CA PRO A 46 9.89 -6.52 -7.26
C PRO A 46 9.47 -5.13 -7.72
N ARG A 47 10.33 -4.47 -8.51
CA ARG A 47 10.07 -3.11 -9.00
C ARG A 47 8.82 -3.00 -9.87
N GLU A 48 8.37 -4.08 -10.49
CA GLU A 48 7.12 -4.15 -11.24
C GLU A 48 5.86 -3.84 -10.40
N LEU A 49 5.93 -4.04 -9.09
CA LEU A 49 4.85 -3.64 -8.18
C LEU A 49 4.87 -2.15 -7.85
N ARG A 50 5.94 -1.42 -8.22
CA ARG A 50 6.00 0.05 -8.07
C ARG A 50 5.26 0.68 -9.24
N ALA A 51 4.05 1.16 -8.96
CA ALA A 51 3.21 1.78 -9.96
C ALA A 51 3.58 3.24 -10.21
N LYS A 52 4.02 3.97 -9.18
CA LYS A 52 4.38 5.38 -9.29
C LYS A 52 5.39 5.79 -8.22
N THR A 53 6.20 6.79 -8.54
CA THR A 53 6.98 7.54 -7.56
C THR A 53 6.48 8.97 -7.57
N CYS A 54 6.13 9.51 -6.41
CA CYS A 54 5.58 10.83 -6.24
C CYS A 54 6.55 11.71 -5.44
N ALA A 55 6.61 13.00 -5.78
CA ALA A 55 7.45 13.97 -5.07
C ALA A 55 6.74 14.54 -3.84
N THR A 56 5.41 14.53 -3.83
CA THR A 56 4.58 15.08 -2.76
C THR A 56 3.51 14.11 -2.27
N ALA A 57 2.97 14.39 -1.08
CA ALA A 57 1.82 13.69 -0.52
C ALA A 57 0.61 13.79 -1.46
N ASP A 58 0.34 15.00 -1.97
CA ASP A 58 -0.81 15.29 -2.81
C ASP A 58 -0.75 14.51 -4.14
N ASP A 59 0.44 14.38 -4.73
CA ASP A 59 0.62 13.54 -5.93
C ASP A 59 0.30 12.06 -5.66
N ALA A 60 0.63 11.57 -4.46
CA ALA A 60 0.33 10.20 -4.04
C ALA A 60 -1.16 10.01 -3.77
N VAL A 61 -1.83 11.00 -3.14
CA VAL A 61 -3.30 11.05 -2.98
C VAL A 61 -3.99 11.02 -4.34
N ALA A 62 -3.61 11.91 -5.25
CA ALA A 62 -4.25 12.03 -6.56
C ALA A 62 -4.08 10.76 -7.41
N TRP A 63 -2.91 10.12 -7.33
CA TRP A 63 -2.71 8.80 -7.92
C TRP A 63 -3.66 7.77 -7.32
N LEU A 64 -3.76 7.72 -5.99
CA LEU A 64 -4.60 6.74 -5.33
C LEU A 64 -6.09 6.95 -5.64
N GLU A 65 -6.56 8.19 -5.64
CA GLU A 65 -7.91 8.55 -6.04
C GLU A 65 -8.21 8.07 -7.46
N THR A 66 -7.26 8.18 -8.39
CA THR A 66 -7.39 7.66 -9.74
C THR A 66 -7.54 6.14 -9.74
N GLU A 67 -6.69 5.42 -8.97
CA GLU A 67 -6.76 3.96 -8.87
C GLU A 67 -8.09 3.49 -8.25
N VAL A 68 -8.55 4.13 -7.17
CA VAL A 68 -9.85 3.79 -6.54
C VAL A 68 -11.00 4.17 -7.46
N ASN A 69 -10.92 5.29 -8.17
CA ASN A 69 -11.98 5.70 -9.07
C ASN A 69 -12.15 4.76 -10.27
N ALA A 70 -11.06 4.13 -10.73
CA ALA A 70 -11.07 3.12 -11.77
C ALA A 70 -11.68 1.76 -11.34
N VAL A 71 -11.91 1.55 -10.03
CA VAL A 71 -12.56 0.34 -9.51
C VAL A 71 -14.08 0.45 -9.67
N SER A 72 -14.74 -0.69 -9.96
CA SER A 72 -16.21 -0.75 -10.15
C SER A 72 -16.97 -0.11 -8.98
N PRO A 73 -18.04 0.69 -9.24
CA PRO A 73 -18.86 1.31 -8.20
C PRO A 73 -19.41 0.33 -7.15
N GLN A 74 -19.66 -0.93 -7.54
CA GLN A 74 -20.16 -1.97 -6.63
C GLN A 74 -19.17 -2.31 -5.50
N ILE A 75 -17.88 -2.04 -5.71
CA ILE A 75 -16.81 -2.23 -4.72
C ILE A 75 -16.70 -0.98 -3.85
N LYS A 76 -17.29 0.16 -4.25
CA LYS A 76 -17.34 1.42 -3.51
C LYS A 76 -18.52 1.52 -2.52
N GLU A 77 -19.41 0.53 -2.53
CA GLU A 77 -20.58 0.48 -1.64
C GLU A 77 -20.20 0.11 -0.19
N PRO A 78 -20.65 0.87 0.82
CA PRO A 78 -20.42 0.56 2.23
C PRO A 78 -20.92 -0.86 2.56
N GLY A 79 -20.00 -1.78 2.88
CA GLY A 79 -20.31 -3.19 3.16
C GLY A 79 -19.60 -4.21 2.25
N ALA A 80 -19.24 -3.84 1.02
CA ALA A 80 -18.22 -4.56 0.24
C ALA A 80 -16.79 -4.31 0.78
N TRP A 81 -16.68 -3.28 1.62
CA TRP A 81 -15.49 -2.75 2.28
C TRP A 81 -15.16 -3.56 3.54
N SER A 82 -15.14 -4.89 3.47
CA SER A 82 -14.61 -5.66 4.61
C SER A 82 -13.09 -5.49 4.62
N ARG A 83 -12.60 -4.70 5.60
CA ARG A 83 -11.19 -4.36 5.90
C ARG A 83 -10.59 -3.16 5.17
N PHE A 84 -11.32 -2.06 5.05
CA PHE A 84 -10.62 -0.78 5.13
C PHE A 84 -10.29 -0.51 6.59
N THR A 85 -9.03 -0.28 6.89
CA THR A 85 -8.65 0.36 8.15
C THR A 85 -8.82 1.89 8.11
N THR A 86 -9.17 2.48 6.95
CA THR A 86 -9.03 3.93 6.66
C THR A 86 -9.78 4.32 5.37
N SER A 87 -10.65 5.34 5.37
CA SER A 87 -11.26 5.93 4.15
C SER A 87 -10.23 6.72 3.31
N ILE A 88 -10.52 7.14 2.07
CA ILE A 88 -9.58 8.02 1.30
C ILE A 88 -9.33 9.33 2.07
N GLU A 89 -10.33 9.85 2.76
CA GLU A 89 -10.20 11.05 3.59
C GLU A 89 -9.26 10.81 4.78
N ASP A 90 -9.48 9.73 5.53
CA ASP A 90 -8.56 9.32 6.62
C ASP A 90 -7.14 9.03 6.08
N PHE A 91 -7.04 8.56 4.83
CA PHE A 91 -5.79 8.25 4.17
C PHE A 91 -5.05 9.55 3.81
N ARG A 92 -5.76 10.56 3.30
CA ARG A 92 -5.21 11.89 3.04
C ARG A 92 -4.67 12.52 4.33
N ASP A 93 -5.42 12.44 5.43
CA ASP A 93 -4.98 12.96 6.73
C ASP A 93 -3.73 12.24 7.26
N ARG A 94 -3.64 10.91 7.04
CA ARG A 94 -2.42 10.16 7.38
C ARG A 94 -1.24 10.51 6.48
N LEU A 95 -1.47 10.76 5.19
CA LEU A 95 -0.40 11.20 4.28
C LEU A 95 0.10 12.60 4.68
N THR A 96 -0.78 13.54 5.03
CA THR A 96 -0.31 14.89 5.43
C THR A 96 0.38 14.90 6.79
N ALA A 97 0.01 14.00 7.70
CA ALA A 97 0.61 13.90 9.04
C ALA A 97 2.02 13.28 9.06
N PHE A 98 2.41 12.54 8.02
CA PHE A 98 3.68 11.83 7.97
C PHE A 98 4.45 12.13 6.68
N ARG A 99 5.77 11.91 6.66
CA ARG A 99 6.49 11.69 5.40
C ARG A 99 6.62 10.18 5.21
N PRO A 100 5.75 9.49 4.47
CA PRO A 100 5.90 8.09 4.17
C PRO A 100 6.83 7.87 3.00
N VAL A 101 7.56 6.76 3.09
CA VAL A 101 8.34 6.22 1.98
C VAL A 101 7.44 5.37 1.09
N THR A 102 6.35 4.82 1.64
CA THR A 102 5.54 3.80 0.99
C THR A 102 4.04 4.05 1.11
N VAL A 103 3.39 4.04 -0.04
CA VAL A 103 1.94 4.00 -0.23
C VAL A 103 1.63 2.69 -0.96
N SER A 104 0.63 1.92 -0.52
CA SER A 104 0.26 0.66 -1.18
C SER A 104 -1.24 0.56 -1.40
N TYR A 105 -1.60 0.10 -2.59
CA TYR A 105 -2.95 -0.25 -3.02
C TYR A 105 -2.95 -1.70 -3.48
N TRP A 106 -3.93 -2.50 -3.05
CA TRP A 106 -4.18 -3.77 -3.73
C TRP A 106 -5.66 -4.14 -3.84
N LEU A 107 -5.99 -4.78 -4.97
CA LEU A 107 -7.35 -5.16 -5.35
C LEU A 107 -7.44 -6.67 -5.61
N VAL A 108 -8.43 -7.31 -5.01
CA VAL A 108 -8.71 -8.75 -5.11
C VAL A 108 -10.03 -8.96 -5.84
N ASP A 109 -10.02 -9.73 -6.94
CA ASP A 109 -11.21 -10.15 -7.71
C ASP A 109 -12.19 -9.03 -8.09
N ASN A 110 -11.76 -7.76 -8.09
CA ASN A 110 -12.67 -6.61 -8.15
C ASN A 110 -13.80 -6.72 -7.09
N THR A 111 -13.48 -7.16 -5.88
CA THR A 111 -14.44 -7.30 -4.77
C THR A 111 -13.87 -6.82 -3.45
N ARG A 112 -12.54 -6.80 -3.29
CA ARG A 112 -11.89 -6.29 -2.09
C ARG A 112 -10.74 -5.35 -2.42
N LEU A 113 -10.72 -4.19 -1.77
CA LEU A 113 -9.71 -3.15 -1.87
C LEU A 113 -9.07 -2.93 -0.49
N ASP A 114 -7.74 -2.81 -0.46
CA ASP A 114 -6.96 -2.53 0.75
C ASP A 114 -5.98 -1.37 0.48
N LEU A 115 -5.91 -0.43 1.42
CA LEU A 115 -5.15 0.82 1.32
C LEU A 115 -4.27 0.98 2.55
N ASN A 116 -2.96 1.13 2.36
CA ASN A 116 -2.05 1.33 3.47
C ASN A 116 -0.94 2.36 3.18
N VAL A 117 -0.46 2.97 4.27
CA VAL A 117 0.65 3.94 4.28
C VAL A 117 1.64 3.52 5.35
N THR A 118 2.94 3.60 5.06
CA THR A 118 3.98 3.46 6.08
C THR A 118 4.84 4.72 6.17
N PRO A 119 4.88 5.39 7.34
CA PRO A 119 5.73 6.56 7.56
C PRO A 119 7.22 6.18 7.52
N SER A 120 8.08 7.08 7.03
CA SER A 120 9.55 6.96 7.08
C SER A 120 10.11 6.82 8.50
N ARG A 121 9.36 7.27 9.51
CA ARG A 121 9.79 7.29 10.92
C ARG A 121 9.61 5.98 11.68
N TRP A 122 9.26 4.87 11.03
CA TRP A 122 9.53 3.55 11.62
C TRP A 122 11.05 3.27 11.55
N ARG A 123 11.82 3.99 12.37
CA ARG A 123 13.13 3.51 12.81
C ARG A 123 12.88 2.25 13.64
N GLU A 124 13.76 1.27 13.49
CA GLU A 124 13.95 0.17 14.44
C GLU A 124 13.83 0.68 15.89
N PRO A 125 13.33 -0.15 16.83
CA PRO A 125 13.47 0.18 18.24
C PRO A 125 14.96 0.46 18.50
N GLU A 126 15.27 1.66 19.01
CA GLU A 126 16.63 2.00 19.39
C GLU A 126 17.15 0.89 20.30
N ALA A 127 18.27 0.27 19.92
CA ALA A 127 18.93 -0.69 20.80
C ALA A 127 19.13 -0.02 22.16
N PRO A 128 18.83 -0.73 23.28
CA PRO A 128 18.94 -0.13 24.59
C PRO A 128 20.36 0.43 24.80
N PRO A 129 20.51 1.58 25.46
CA PRO A 129 21.82 2.15 25.73
C PRO A 129 22.69 1.11 26.46
N SER A 130 23.92 0.95 25.97
CA SER A 130 24.94 0.04 26.53
C SER A 130 25.35 0.42 27.94
#